data_AF-A0A8K2A7X0-F1
#
_entry.id   AF-A0A8K2A7X0-F1
#
_cell.length_a   1.000
_cell.length_b   1.000
_cell.length_c   1.000
_cell.angle_alpha   90.00
_cell.angle_beta   90.00
_cell.angle_gamma   90.00
#
_symmetry.space_group_name_H-M   'P 1'
#
loop_
_entity.id
_entity.type
_entity.pdbx_description
1 polymer ?
#
loop_
_entity_poly.entity_id
_entity_poly.type
_entity_poly.pdbx_seq_one_letter_code
_entity_poly.pdbx_strand_id
1 'polypeptide(L)'
;MNKKEAIDFAAALGWTKADAKRALDGVQLPTEEVIVLNTMVRFAGPELLKRQHLQAAQKAQVTYNKRLLEEVELQFADMVEDYEGQFAAFQSKAIAVIAVLYSIAKLTRYRDPWIEGLLATYTQRLQPATDEQKAA
;
A
#
# COMPACT_ATOMS: atom_id res chain seq x y z
N MET A 1 -15.00 -14.54 -44.59
CA MET A 1 -15.10 -14.99 -43.19
C MET A 1 -15.61 -13.87 -42.32
N ASN A 2 -16.57 -14.16 -41.44
CA ASN A 2 -16.99 -13.25 -40.38
C ASN A 2 -16.00 -13.31 -39.18
N LYS A 3 -16.20 -12.44 -38.19
CA LYS A 3 -15.27 -12.32 -37.03
C LYS A 3 -15.13 -13.61 -36.24
N LYS A 4 -16.23 -14.36 -36.09
CA LYS A 4 -16.25 -15.60 -35.32
C LYS A 4 -15.48 -16.70 -36.06
N GLU A 5 -15.73 -16.86 -37.35
CA GLU A 5 -15.00 -17.78 -38.23
C GLU A 5 -13.50 -17.48 -38.24
N ALA A 6 -13.11 -16.21 -38.32
CA ALA A 6 -11.70 -15.82 -38.31
C ALA A 6 -11.01 -16.16 -36.98
N ILE A 7 -11.69 -16.00 -35.84
CA ILE A 7 -11.16 -16.37 -34.52
C ILE A 7 -11.09 -17.90 -34.37
N ASP A 8 -12.11 -18.63 -34.83
CA ASP A 8 -12.13 -20.10 -34.75
C ASP A 8 -11.06 -20.71 -35.68
N PHE A 9 -10.84 -20.12 -36.85
CA PHE A 9 -9.72 -20.46 -37.74
C PHE A 9 -8.36 -20.20 -37.10
N ALA A 10 -8.17 -19.04 -36.46
CA ALA A 10 -6.95 -18.74 -35.73
C ALA A 10 -6.72 -19.73 -34.57
N ALA A 11 -7.78 -20.10 -33.84
CA ALA A 11 -7.71 -21.10 -32.78
C ALA A 11 -7.31 -22.49 -33.30
N ALA A 12 -7.80 -22.89 -34.49
CA ALA A 12 -7.38 -24.12 -35.15
C ALA A 12 -5.89 -24.12 -35.53
N LEU A 13 -5.30 -22.94 -35.78
CA LEU A 13 -3.87 -22.73 -36.00
C LEU A 13 -3.05 -22.60 -34.71
N GLY A 14 -3.65 -22.87 -33.55
CA GLY A 14 -2.97 -22.85 -32.24
C GLY A 14 -2.91 -21.49 -31.56
N TRP A 15 -3.59 -20.46 -32.09
CA TRP A 15 -3.64 -19.16 -31.43
C TRP A 15 -4.60 -19.13 -30.26
N THR A 16 -4.27 -18.35 -29.23
CA THR A 16 -5.24 -18.06 -28.17
C THR A 16 -6.35 -17.17 -28.73
N LYS A 17 -7.60 -17.35 -28.27
CA LYS A 17 -8.73 -16.49 -28.67
C LYS A 17 -8.45 -15.01 -28.40
N ALA A 18 -7.68 -14.71 -27.35
CA ALA A 18 -7.34 -13.34 -27.00
C ALA A 18 -6.33 -12.72 -27.97
N ASP A 19 -5.30 -13.47 -28.38
CA ASP A 19 -4.33 -13.00 -29.38
C ASP A 19 -4.97 -12.90 -30.76
N ALA A 20 -5.79 -13.87 -31.14
CA ALA A 20 -6.56 -13.80 -32.39
C ALA A 20 -7.47 -12.56 -32.44
N LYS A 21 -8.17 -12.25 -31.35
CA LYS A 21 -9.02 -11.06 -31.26
C LYS A 21 -8.24 -9.76 -31.39
N ARG A 22 -7.00 -9.72 -30.88
CA ARG A 22 -6.11 -8.54 -30.97
C ARG A 22 -5.50 -8.40 -32.36
N ALA A 23 -5.03 -9.50 -32.95
CA ALA A 23 -4.47 -9.51 -34.30
C ALA A 23 -5.50 -9.08 -35.35
N LEU A 24 -6.78 -9.40 -35.11
CA LEU A 24 -7.91 -9.02 -35.95
C LEU A 24 -8.54 -7.67 -35.57
N ASP A 25 -7.95 -6.94 -34.62
CA ASP A 25 -8.46 -5.63 -34.22
C ASP A 25 -8.22 -4.61 -35.35
N GLY A 26 -9.28 -3.91 -35.75
CA GLY A 26 -9.23 -2.97 -36.89
C GLY A 26 -9.30 -3.61 -38.29
N VAL A 27 -9.40 -4.94 -38.42
CA VAL A 27 -9.61 -5.59 -39.73
C VAL A 27 -11.06 -5.42 -40.18
N GLN A 28 -11.27 -4.91 -41.40
CA GLN A 28 -12.60 -4.81 -42.01
C GLN A 28 -13.08 -6.19 -42.46
N LEU A 29 -14.11 -6.70 -41.78
CA LEU A 29 -14.76 -7.99 -42.05
C LEU A 29 -16.09 -7.77 -42.81
N PRO A 30 -16.52 -8.71 -43.68
CA PRO A 30 -15.93 -10.03 -43.91
C PRO A 30 -14.68 -9.99 -44.79
N THR A 31 -13.74 -10.90 -44.53
CA THR A 31 -12.44 -10.93 -45.22
C THR A 31 -12.05 -12.36 -45.62
N GLU A 32 -11.11 -12.49 -46.55
CA GLU A 32 -10.55 -13.77 -47.00
C GLU A 32 -9.54 -14.33 -45.99
N GLU A 33 -9.37 -15.67 -46.00
CA GLU A 33 -8.43 -16.39 -45.13
C GLU A 33 -7.00 -15.86 -45.25
N VAL A 34 -6.55 -15.53 -46.46
CA VAL A 34 -5.19 -15.02 -46.73
C VAL A 34 -4.93 -13.71 -45.97
N ILE A 35 -5.95 -12.84 -45.88
CA ILE A 35 -5.82 -11.56 -45.17
C ILE A 35 -5.81 -11.78 -43.65
N VAL A 36 -6.63 -12.71 -43.15
CA VAL A 36 -6.60 -13.14 -41.75
C VAL A 36 -5.20 -13.70 -41.39
N LEU A 37 -4.63 -14.53 -42.25
CA LEU A 37 -3.31 -15.12 -42.02
C LEU A 37 -2.19 -14.07 -42.04
N ASN A 38 -2.25 -13.12 -42.98
CA ASN A 38 -1.26 -12.03 -43.07
C ASN A 38 -1.31 -11.11 -41.84
N THR A 39 -2.51 -10.75 -41.39
CA THR A 39 -2.68 -9.92 -40.17
C THR A 39 -2.17 -10.64 -38.92
N MET A 40 -2.44 -11.94 -38.80
CA MET A 40 -1.86 -12.76 -37.73
C MET A 40 -0.33 -12.82 -37.79
N VAL A 41 0.27 -13.03 -38.96
CA VAL A 41 1.74 -13.06 -39.11
C VAL A 41 2.36 -11.72 -38.73
N ARG A 42 1.76 -10.60 -39.16
CA ARG A 42 2.21 -9.25 -38.78
C ARG A 42 2.15 -9.03 -37.27
N PHE A 43 1.07 -9.48 -36.62
CA PHE A 43 0.91 -9.40 -35.18
C PHE A 43 1.95 -10.27 -34.43
N ALA A 44 2.19 -11.50 -34.91
CA ALA A 44 3.09 -12.47 -34.26
C ALA A 44 4.57 -12.06 -34.26
N GLY A 45 4.99 -11.17 -35.16
CA GLY A 45 6.36 -10.68 -35.24
C GLY A 45 6.61 -9.48 -34.32
N PRO A 46 6.77 -8.27 -34.88
CA PRO A 46 7.22 -7.10 -34.13
C PRO A 46 6.22 -6.64 -33.05
N GLU A 47 4.91 -6.82 -33.26
CA GLU A 47 3.90 -6.36 -32.30
C GLU A 47 3.89 -7.20 -31.03
N LEU A 48 3.95 -8.54 -31.17
CA LEU A 48 4.02 -9.45 -30.04
C LEU A 48 5.28 -9.20 -29.21
N LEU A 49 6.43 -9.05 -29.87
CA LEU A 49 7.71 -8.76 -29.20
C LEU A 49 7.65 -7.42 -28.45
N LYS A 50 7.21 -6.34 -29.12
CA LYS A 50 7.02 -5.02 -28.48
C LYS A 50 6.14 -5.12 -27.24
N ARG A 51 5.06 -5.89 -27.31
CA ARG A 51 4.14 -6.09 -26.18
C ARG A 51 4.78 -6.87 -25.04
N GLN A 52 5.55 -7.92 -25.33
CA GLN A 52 6.28 -8.65 -24.30
C GLN A 52 7.27 -7.74 -23.57
N HIS A 53 7.98 -6.86 -24.29
CA HIS A 53 8.84 -5.85 -23.68
C HIS A 53 8.05 -4.87 -22.78
N LEU A 54 6.92 -4.36 -23.26
CA LEU A 54 6.07 -3.47 -22.46
C LEU A 54 5.53 -4.16 -21.20
N GLN A 55 5.11 -5.41 -21.31
CA GLN A 55 4.65 -6.19 -20.16
C GLN A 55 5.78 -6.45 -19.16
N ALA A 56 6.99 -6.77 -19.65
CA ALA A 56 8.15 -6.94 -18.78
C ALA A 56 8.49 -5.63 -18.05
N ALA A 57 8.48 -4.50 -18.75
CA ALA A 57 8.70 -3.18 -18.16
C ALA A 57 7.64 -2.84 -17.11
N GLN A 58 6.36 -3.08 -17.40
CA GLN A 58 5.26 -2.89 -16.43
C GLN A 58 5.43 -3.76 -15.19
N LYS A 59 5.76 -5.06 -15.36
CA LYS A 59 6.01 -5.96 -14.23
C LYS A 59 7.20 -5.50 -13.38
N ALA A 60 8.27 -5.04 -14.02
CA ALA A 60 9.43 -4.49 -13.33
C ALA A 60 9.05 -3.23 -12.53
N GLN A 61 8.27 -2.32 -13.13
CA GLN A 61 7.80 -1.10 -12.47
C GLN A 61 6.90 -1.39 -11.27
N VAL A 62 5.95 -2.33 -11.40
CA VAL A 62 5.08 -2.74 -10.29
C VAL A 62 5.90 -3.35 -9.16
N THR A 63 6.90 -4.19 -9.49
CA THR A 63 7.79 -4.80 -8.50
C THR A 63 8.61 -3.75 -7.75
N TYR A 64 9.14 -2.76 -8.45
CA TYR A 64 9.88 -1.65 -7.86
C TYR A 64 8.99 -0.83 -6.92
N ASN A 65 7.81 -0.41 -7.39
CA ASN A 65 6.87 0.37 -6.59
C ASN A 65 6.41 -0.38 -5.33
N LYS A 66 6.21 -1.70 -5.42
CA LYS A 66 5.84 -2.52 -4.26
C LYS A 66 6.95 -2.50 -3.20
N ARG A 67 8.20 -2.67 -3.60
CA ARG A 67 9.35 -2.62 -2.67
C ARG A 67 9.49 -1.25 -2.03
N LEU A 68 9.32 -0.18 -2.82
CA LEU A 68 9.38 1.19 -2.30
C LEU A 68 8.27 1.42 -1.26
N LEU A 69 7.06 0.92 -1.51
CA LEU A 69 5.95 1.04 -0.56
C LEU A 69 6.26 0.30 0.74
N GLU A 70 6.76 -0.93 0.66
CA GLU A 70 7.18 -1.71 1.84
C GLU A 70 8.27 -0.98 2.65
N GLU A 71 9.25 -0.37 1.99
CA GLU A 71 10.29 0.43 2.65
C GLU A 71 9.72 1.67 3.35
N VAL A 72 8.82 2.39 2.67
CA VAL A 72 8.15 3.56 3.23
C VAL A 72 7.28 3.20 4.42
N GLU A 73 6.54 2.07 4.37
CA GLU A 73 5.74 1.58 5.49
C GLU A 73 6.60 1.27 6.72
N LEU A 74 7.76 0.65 6.53
CA LEU A 74 8.72 0.39 7.61
C LEU A 74 9.25 1.71 8.20
N GLN A 75 9.66 2.65 7.35
CA GLN A 75 10.14 3.96 7.80
C GLN A 75 9.07 4.74 8.58
N PHE A 76 7.81 4.66 8.15
CA PHE A 76 6.70 5.28 8.89
C PHE A 76 6.45 4.59 10.22
N ALA A 77 6.53 3.25 10.30
CA ALA A 77 6.39 2.53 11.55
C ALA A 77 7.48 2.93 12.56
N ASP A 78 8.74 2.94 12.13
CA ASP A 78 9.88 3.37 12.95
C ASP A 78 9.72 4.82 13.42
N MET A 79 9.26 5.71 12.53
CA MET A 79 9.03 7.12 12.84
C MET A 79 7.90 7.30 13.87
N VAL A 80 6.81 6.54 13.76
CA VAL A 80 5.72 6.57 14.75
C VAL A 80 6.22 6.08 16.10
N GLU A 81 6.96 4.98 16.15
CA GLU A 81 7.53 4.45 17.39
C GLU A 81 8.48 5.45 18.05
N ASP A 82 9.36 6.08 17.28
CA ASP A 82 10.27 7.12 17.80
C ASP A 82 9.50 8.34 18.32
N TYR A 83 8.48 8.81 17.59
CA TYR A 83 7.64 9.91 18.05
C TYR A 83 6.86 9.58 19.32
N GLU A 84 6.30 8.37 19.43
CA GLU A 84 5.61 7.92 20.64
C GLU A 84 6.57 7.87 21.83
N GLY A 85 7.80 7.37 21.63
CA GLY A 85 8.87 7.37 22.63
C GLY A 85 9.27 8.77 23.09
N GLN A 86 9.52 9.68 22.14
CA GLN A 86 9.84 11.09 22.43
C GLN A 86 8.69 11.79 23.15
N PHE A 87 7.44 11.52 22.75
CA PHE A 87 6.26 12.11 23.36
C PHE A 87 6.07 11.60 24.79
N ALA A 88 6.25 10.31 25.05
CA ALA A 88 6.22 9.75 26.40
C ALA A 88 7.31 10.35 27.30
N ALA A 89 8.52 10.53 26.76
CA ALA A 89 9.62 11.19 27.46
C ALA A 89 9.36 12.67 27.72
N PHE A 90 8.70 13.37 26.80
CA PHE A 90 8.29 14.76 26.99
C PHE A 90 7.20 14.87 28.05
N GLN A 91 6.16 14.04 27.99
CA GLN A 91 5.08 14.02 28.96
C GLN A 91 5.61 13.77 30.38
N SER A 92 6.55 12.83 30.56
CA SER A 92 7.14 12.58 31.88
C SER A 92 7.89 13.78 32.44
N LYS A 93 8.70 14.45 31.62
CA LYS A 93 9.42 15.66 32.01
C LYS A 93 8.47 16.82 32.30
N ALA A 94 7.47 17.05 31.45
CA ALA A 94 6.50 18.11 31.62
C ALA A 94 5.68 17.91 32.92
N ILE A 95 5.23 16.69 33.17
CA ILE A 95 4.44 16.37 34.36
C ILE A 95 5.30 16.48 35.63
N ALA A 96 6.58 16.09 35.58
CA ALA A 96 7.50 16.31 36.69
C ALA A 96 7.65 17.80 37.02
N VAL A 97 7.79 18.68 36.00
CA VAL A 97 7.86 20.13 36.20
C VAL A 97 6.56 20.68 36.80
N ILE A 98 5.40 20.25 36.27
CA ILE A 98 4.08 20.64 36.80
C ILE A 98 3.93 20.20 38.25
N ALA A 99 4.35 18.98 38.61
CA ALA A 99 4.30 18.47 39.97
C ALA A 99 5.15 19.32 40.94
N VAL A 100 6.37 19.70 40.54
CA VAL A 100 7.24 20.58 41.34
C VAL A 100 6.59 21.94 41.53
N LEU A 101 6.14 22.60 40.46
CA LEU A 101 5.49 23.92 40.56
C LEU A 101 4.20 23.87 41.40
N TYR A 102 3.38 22.84 41.21
CA TYR A 102 2.14 22.66 41.97
C TYR A 102 2.41 22.40 43.45
N SER A 103 3.47 21.66 43.80
CA SER A 103 3.85 21.44 45.21
C SER A 103 4.19 22.75 45.93
N ILE A 104 4.82 23.71 45.23
CA ILE A 104 5.12 25.05 45.73
C ILE A 104 3.84 25.89 45.86
N ALA A 105 2.95 25.84 44.86
CA ALA A 105 1.67 26.54 44.90
C ALA A 105 0.72 26.01 46.00
N LYS A 106 0.78 24.71 46.30
CA LYS A 106 0.00 24.13 47.41
C LYS A 106 0.43 24.69 48.77
N LEU A 107 1.70 25.08 48.90
CA LEU A 107 2.24 25.74 50.10
C LEU A 107 1.56 27.10 50.34
N THR A 108 1.12 27.79 49.29
CA THR A 108 0.38 29.07 49.36
C THR A 108 -1.15 28.88 49.40
N ARG A 109 -1.63 27.67 49.75
CA ARG A 109 -3.04 27.25 49.80
C ARG A 109 -3.78 27.21 48.45
N TYR A 110 -3.07 27.29 47.33
CA TYR A 110 -3.70 27.08 46.02
C TYR A 110 -4.01 25.59 45.83
N ARG A 111 -5.25 25.28 45.39
CA ARG A 111 -5.69 23.92 45.05
C ARG A 111 -6.46 23.96 43.73
N ASP A 112 -6.06 23.11 42.80
CA ASP A 112 -6.73 22.96 41.51
C ASP A 112 -7.11 21.49 41.27
N PRO A 113 -8.42 21.16 41.23
CA PRO A 113 -8.90 19.80 41.00
C PRO A 113 -8.44 19.18 39.67
N TRP A 114 -8.21 20.00 38.63
CA TRP A 114 -7.78 19.51 37.32
C TRP A 114 -6.31 19.06 37.34
N ILE A 115 -5.44 19.83 38.01
CA ILE A 115 -4.01 19.46 38.15
C ILE A 115 -3.88 18.19 39.00
N GLU A 116 -4.67 18.05 40.06
CA GLU A 116 -4.70 16.84 40.89
C GLU A 116 -5.19 15.62 40.10
N GLY A 117 -6.23 15.78 39.28
CA GLY A 117 -6.70 14.72 38.38
C GLY A 117 -5.66 14.32 37.33
N LEU A 118 -4.94 15.28 36.77
CA LEU A 118 -3.88 15.04 35.78
C LEU A 118 -2.70 14.27 36.40
N LEU A 119 -2.23 14.68 37.58
CA LEU A 119 -1.17 14.00 38.32
C LEU A 119 -1.58 12.59 38.76
N ALA A 120 -2.82 12.41 39.23
CA ALA A 120 -3.37 11.11 39.60
C ALA A 120 -3.48 10.16 38.40
N THR A 121 -3.99 10.64 37.26
CA THR A 121 -4.11 9.83 36.03
C THR A 121 -2.73 9.43 35.51
N TYR A 122 -1.75 10.31 35.61
CA TYR A 122 -0.39 10.03 35.18
C TYR A 122 0.34 9.04 36.10
N THR A 123 0.21 9.19 37.41
CA THR A 123 0.77 8.23 38.39
C THR A 123 0.13 6.85 38.24
N GLN A 124 -1.16 6.77 37.90
CA GLN A 124 -1.83 5.50 37.60
C GLN A 124 -1.29 4.83 36.33
N ARG A 125 -0.94 5.59 35.28
CA ARG A 125 -0.32 5.05 34.06
C ARG A 125 1.13 4.58 34.24
N LEU A 126 1.84 5.12 35.22
CA LEU A 126 3.22 4.74 35.56
C LEU A 126 3.31 3.49 36.44
N GLN A 127 2.23 3.11 37.12
CA GLN A 127 2.19 1.83 37.81
C GLN A 127 2.23 0.72 36.76
N PRO A 128 3.18 -0.23 36.85
CA PRO A 128 3.19 -1.37 35.93
C PRO A 128 1.83 -2.06 36.05
N ALA A 129 1.21 -2.39 34.92
CA ALA A 129 -0.05 -3.14 34.88
C ALA A 129 0.10 -4.34 35.82
N THR A 130 -0.56 -4.29 36.97
CA THR A 130 -0.68 -5.43 37.87
C THR A 130 -1.34 -6.56 37.09
N ASP A 131 -0.88 -7.79 37.29
CA ASP A 131 -1.19 -8.96 36.46
C ASP A 131 -2.70 -9.20 36.21
N GLU A 132 -3.58 -8.60 37.01
CA GLU A 132 -5.03 -8.58 36.84
C GLU A 132 -5.53 -7.85 35.57
N GLN A 133 -4.78 -6.90 35.01
CA GLN A 133 -5.18 -6.13 33.81
C GLN A 133 -4.76 -6.78 32.48
N LYS A 134 -3.91 -7.82 32.51
CA LYS A 134 -3.48 -8.56 31.31
C LYS A 134 -4.34 -9.81 31.01
N ALA A 135 -5.29 -10.14 31.89
CA ALA A 135 -6.10 -11.35 31.83
C ALA A 135 -7.57 -11.13 31.42
N ALA A 136 -7.94 -9.91 31.02
CA ALA A 136 -9.26 -9.56 30.49
C ALA A 136 -9.14 -9.08 29.03
#